data_AF-A0A454VZA5-F1
#
_entry.id   AF-A0A454VZA5-F1
#
_cell.length_a   1.000
_cell.length_b   1.000
_cell.length_c   1.000
_cell.angle_alpha   90.00
_cell.angle_beta   90.00
_cell.angle_gamma   90.00
#
_symmetry.space_group_name_H-M   'P 1'
#
loop_
_entity.id
_entity.type
_entity.pdbx_description
1 polymer ?
#
loop_
_entity_poly.entity_id
_entity_poly.type
_entity_poly.pdbx_seq_one_letter_code
_entity_poly.pdbx_strand_id
1 'polypeptide(L)'
;MQRERDERMATLAPQAPWAMRLVTDRHPVGPPSYAAVTLDAATQTARYTDTAGQVVEMGKHGTSKTTGTASMSGGGDGQKPQPQTQD
;
A
#
# COMPACT_ATOMS: atom_id res chain seq x y z
N MET A 1 20.62 11.07 56.76
CA MET A 1 19.99 10.09 55.83
C MET A 1 19.22 10.88 54.79
N GLN A 2 19.88 11.27 53.71
CA GLN A 2 19.24 11.86 52.53
C GLN A 2 19.07 10.73 51.51
N ARG A 3 17.84 10.48 51.05
CA ARG A 3 17.55 9.59 49.91
C ARG A 3 17.50 10.46 48.66
N GLU A 4 18.55 10.41 47.85
CA GLU A 4 18.52 10.89 46.46
C GLU A 4 17.57 10.00 45.67
N ARG A 5 16.56 10.60 45.02
CA ARG A 5 15.75 9.93 44.02
C ARG A 5 16.51 10.00 42.70
N ASP A 6 17.11 8.88 42.30
CA ASP A 6 17.64 8.67 40.94
C ASP A 6 16.45 8.56 39.98
N GLU A 7 16.01 9.70 39.43
CA GLU A 7 14.98 9.73 38.38
C GLU A 7 15.63 9.36 37.05
N ARG A 8 15.71 8.05 36.77
CA ARG A 8 16.01 7.57 35.41
C ARG A 8 14.81 7.85 34.51
N MET A 9 14.86 8.97 33.80
CA MET A 9 13.97 9.25 32.67
C MET A 9 14.19 8.20 31.58
N ALA A 10 13.33 7.18 31.55
CA ALA A 10 13.31 6.22 30.47
C ALA A 10 12.98 6.94 29.16
N THR A 11 13.93 7.00 28.24
CA THR A 11 13.69 7.50 26.88
C THR A 11 12.71 6.55 26.19
N LEU A 12 11.46 6.97 26.05
CA LEU A 12 10.47 6.27 25.23
C LEU A 12 10.89 6.38 23.77
N ALA A 13 11.11 5.24 23.11
CA ALA A 13 11.25 5.20 21.66
C ALA A 13 10.00 5.83 21.01
N PRO A 14 10.15 6.65 19.96
CA PRO A 14 9.00 7.27 19.30
C PRO A 14 8.09 6.17 18.75
N GLN A 15 6.89 6.08 19.31
CA GLN A 15 5.86 5.19 18.81
C GLN A 15 5.33 5.74 17.48
N ALA A 16 5.14 4.87 16.50
CA ALA A 16 4.53 5.26 15.23
C ALA A 16 3.16 5.92 15.49
N PRO A 17 2.78 6.96 14.71
CA PRO A 17 1.48 7.60 14.83
C PRO A 17 0.33 6.59 14.82
N TRP A 18 -0.72 6.84 15.59
CA TRP A 18 -1.85 5.91 15.77
C TRP A 18 -2.40 5.37 14.43
N ALA A 19 -2.48 6.22 13.41
CA ALA A 19 -2.98 5.87 12.09
C ALA A 19 -2.07 4.88 11.36
N MET A 20 -0.75 5.00 11.48
CA MET A 20 0.19 4.07 10.83
C MET A 20 0.13 2.68 11.43
N ARG A 21 -0.27 2.57 12.70
CA ARG A 21 -0.46 1.28 13.38
C ARG A 21 -1.70 0.51 12.87
N LEU A 22 -2.56 1.15 12.08
CA LEU A 22 -3.76 0.56 11.50
C LEU A 22 -3.58 0.17 10.02
N VAL A 23 -2.48 0.59 9.38
CA VAL A 23 -2.20 0.25 7.98
C VAL A 23 -1.77 -1.21 7.92
N THR A 24 -2.52 -2.01 7.17
CA THR A 24 -2.14 -3.37 6.79
C THR A 24 -1.87 -3.43 5.31
N ASP A 25 -1.06 -4.38 4.87
CA ASP A 25 -0.88 -4.65 3.44
C ASP A 25 -2.24 -4.87 2.79
N ARG A 26 -2.53 -4.04 1.78
CA ARG A 26 -3.77 -4.16 1.03
C ARG A 26 -3.84 -5.46 0.24
N HIS A 27 -2.68 -6.07 -0.04
CA HIS A 27 -2.57 -7.34 -0.73
C HIS A 27 -1.65 -8.28 0.06
N PRO A 28 -2.18 -9.35 0.66
CA PRO A 28 -1.40 -10.23 1.53
C PRO A 28 -0.39 -11.11 0.76
N VAL A 29 -0.36 -11.03 -0.56
CA VAL A 29 0.51 -11.84 -1.42
C VAL A 29 1.42 -10.93 -2.23
N GLY A 30 2.73 -11.04 -2.01
CA GLY A 30 3.73 -10.35 -2.84
C GLY A 30 3.79 -10.93 -4.26
N PRO A 31 4.33 -10.19 -5.23
CA PRO A 31 4.55 -10.74 -6.57
C PRO A 31 5.53 -11.93 -6.52
N PRO A 32 5.44 -12.88 -7.48
CA PRO A 32 6.45 -13.91 -7.67
C PRO A 32 7.86 -13.31 -7.75
N SER A 33 8.84 -13.98 -7.13
CA SER A 33 10.24 -13.57 -7.23
C SER A 33 10.77 -13.77 -8.66
N TYR A 34 11.51 -12.78 -9.16
CA TYR A 34 12.22 -12.86 -10.45
C TYR A 34 13.67 -12.37 -10.29
N ALA A 35 14.55 -12.83 -11.17
CA ALA A 35 15.96 -12.44 -11.19
C ALA A 35 16.25 -11.36 -12.24
N ALA A 36 15.63 -11.45 -13.41
CA ALA A 36 15.82 -10.49 -14.49
C ALA A 36 14.53 -10.24 -15.27
N VAL A 37 14.45 -9.07 -15.89
CA VAL A 37 13.36 -8.66 -16.79
C VAL A 37 13.95 -8.12 -18.09
N THR A 38 13.42 -8.56 -19.22
CA THR A 38 13.80 -8.06 -20.56
C THR A 38 12.56 -7.67 -21.35
N LEU A 39 12.68 -6.74 -22.29
CA LEU A 39 11.61 -6.41 -23.22
C LEU A 39 11.63 -7.40 -24.39
N ASP A 40 10.54 -8.12 -24.60
CA ASP A 40 10.32 -8.92 -25.80
C ASP A 40 9.99 -7.98 -26.97
N ALA A 41 10.88 -7.93 -27.97
CA ALA A 41 10.75 -6.99 -29.08
C ALA A 41 9.53 -7.28 -29.99
N ALA A 42 9.08 -8.54 -30.08
CA ALA A 42 7.99 -8.92 -30.98
C ALA A 42 6.63 -8.55 -30.38
N THR A 43 6.47 -8.73 -29.07
CA THR A 43 5.21 -8.49 -28.36
C THR A 43 5.18 -7.16 -27.61
N GLN A 44 6.32 -6.49 -27.47
CA GLN A 44 6.50 -5.31 -26.63
C GLN A 44 6.04 -5.55 -25.18
N THR A 45 6.27 -6.77 -24.68
CA THR A 45 5.92 -7.15 -23.30
C THR A 45 7.17 -7.46 -22.47
N ALA A 46 7.05 -7.29 -21.16
CA ALA A 46 8.11 -7.66 -20.22
C ALA A 46 8.15 -9.19 -20.05
N ARG A 47 9.33 -9.78 -20.24
CA ARG A 47 9.62 -11.20 -19.98
C ARG A 47 10.47 -11.31 -18.72
N TYR A 48 9.91 -11.98 -17.71
CA TYR A 48 10.57 -12.20 -16.43
C TYR A 48 11.22 -13.58 -16.41
N THR A 49 12.40 -13.68 -15.80
CA THR A 49 13.12 -14.94 -15.64
C THR A 49 13.59 -15.16 -14.22
N ASP A 50 13.62 -16.41 -13.78
CA ASP A 50 14.20 -16.81 -12.50
C ASP A 50 15.73 -16.90 -12.57
N THR A 51 16.36 -17.29 -11.47
CA THR A 51 17.83 -17.44 -11.40
C THR A 51 18.36 -18.57 -12.27
N ALA A 52 17.52 -19.51 -12.69
CA ALA A 52 17.85 -20.58 -13.63
C ALA A 52 17.56 -20.20 -15.09
N GLY A 53 17.09 -18.97 -15.35
CA GLY A 53 16.73 -18.47 -16.67
C GLY A 53 15.38 -18.97 -17.20
N GLN A 54 14.57 -19.64 -16.37
CA GLN A 54 13.23 -20.07 -16.76
C GLN A 54 12.26 -18.91 -16.69
N VAL A 55 11.26 -18.90 -17.58
CA VAL A 55 10.24 -17.84 -17.59
C VAL A 55 9.37 -17.94 -16.36
N VAL A 56 9.20 -16.81 -15.69
CA VAL A 56 8.29 -16.68 -14.55
C VAL A 56 6.96 -16.11 -15.04
N GLU A 57 5.90 -16.89 -14.90
CA GLU A 57 4.53 -16.42 -15.13
C GLU A 57 4.13 -15.46 -14.00
N MET A 58 4.02 -14.18 -14.33
CA MET A 58 3.72 -13.14 -13.34
C MET A 58 2.21 -13.08 -12.96
N GLY A 59 1.42 -14.05 -13.45
CA GLY A 59 -0.03 -14.11 -13.25
C GLY A 59 -0.79 -13.11 -14.12
N LYS A 60 -2.12 -13.23 -14.14
CA LYS A 60 -2.99 -12.32 -14.91
C LYS A 60 -3.04 -10.97 -14.19
N HIS A 61 -2.15 -10.06 -14.55
CA HIS A 61 -2.23 -8.69 -14.09
C HIS A 61 -3.49 -8.06 -14.68
N GLY A 62 -4.47 -7.75 -13.82
CA GLY A 62 -5.52 -6.83 -14.21
C GLY A 62 -4.86 -5.49 -14.50
N THR A 63 -4.98 -5.00 -15.74
CA THR A 63 -4.84 -3.56 -15.97
C THR A 63 -5.76 -2.88 -14.99
N SER A 64 -5.21 -2.06 -14.08
CA SER A 64 -5.96 -1.46 -13.00
C SER A 64 -7.23 -0.82 -13.55
N LYS A 65 -8.38 -1.44 -13.29
CA LYS A 65 -9.65 -0.72 -13.40
C LYS A 65 -9.62 0.24 -12.24
N THR A 66 -9.23 1.48 -12.51
CA THR A 66 -9.34 2.57 -11.56
C THR A 66 -10.82 2.72 -11.22
N THR A 67 -11.27 2.10 -10.13
CA THR A 67 -12.50 2.54 -9.48
C THR A 67 -12.16 3.88 -8.86
N GLY A 68 -12.54 4.97 -9.55
CA GLY A 68 -12.33 6.31 -9.04
C GLY A 68 -13.00 6.45 -7.67
N THR A 69 -12.21 6.73 -6.64
CA THR A 69 -12.78 7.23 -5.38
C THR A 69 -13.25 8.64 -5.63
N ALA A 70 -14.55 8.82 -5.85
CA ALA A 70 -15.16 10.13 -5.80
C ALA A 70 -14.88 10.73 -4.41
N SER A 71 -14.23 11.90 -4.37
CA SER A 71 -14.14 12.68 -3.13
C SER A 71 -15.53 13.24 -2.84
N MET A 72 -16.26 12.54 -1.97
CA MET A 72 -17.61 12.89 -1.55
C MET A 72 -17.54 14.00 -0.50
N SER A 73 -17.54 15.27 -0.93
CA SER A 73 -17.96 16.34 -0.03
C SER A 73 -19.49 16.34 -0.01
N GLY A 74 -20.06 15.69 1.00
CA GLY A 74 -21.49 15.83 1.31
C GLY A 74 -21.83 17.31 1.52
N GLY A 75 -23.04 17.71 1.16
CA GLY A 75 -23.51 19.09 1.32
C GLY A 75 -23.24 19.60 2.74
N GLY A 76 -22.80 20.86 2.84
CA GLY A 76 -22.44 21.47 4.12
C GLY A 76 -23.54 21.31 5.18
N ASP A 77 -23.12 21.23 6.44
CA ASP A 77 -24.00 20.97 7.57
C ASP A 77 -25.26 21.85 7.53
N GLY A 78 -26.43 21.21 7.57
CA GLY A 78 -27.74 21.87 7.54
C GLY A 78 -28.52 21.80 6.23
N GLN A 79 -27.97 21.16 5.19
CA GLN A 79 -28.70 20.91 3.93
C GLN A 79 -29.33 19.51 3.89
N LYS A 80 -30.48 19.40 3.19
CA LYS A 80 -31.14 18.11 2.96
C LYS A 80 -30.26 17.22 2.06
N PRO A 81 -30.24 15.88 2.25
CA PRO A 81 -29.48 14.98 1.40
C PRO A 81 -29.84 15.18 -0.08
N GLN A 82 -28.84 15.49 -0.91
CA GLN A 82 -29.02 15.62 -2.36
C GLN A 82 -28.78 14.27 -3.03
N PRO A 83 -29.56 13.89 -4.06
CA PRO A 83 -29.29 12.68 -4.85
C PRO A 83 -27.92 12.82 -5.53
N GLN A 84 -27.08 11.80 -5.38
CA GLN A 84 -25.75 11.75 -5.98
C GLN A 84 -25.71 10.59 -6.97
N THR A 85 -25.40 10.88 -8.22
CA THR A 85 -25.23 9.88 -9.28
C THR A 85 -23.76 9.81 -9.67
N GLN A 86 -23.25 8.59 -9.73
CA GLN A 86 -22.00 8.25 -10.42
C GLN A 86 -22.35 7.91 -11.88
N ASP A 87 -21.55 8.40 -12.83
CA ASP A 87 -21.59 7.92 -14.22
C ASP A 87 -20.90 6.54 -14.34
#